data_AF-X1AJP6-F1
#
_entry.id   AF-X1AJP6-F1
#
_cell.length_a   1.000
_cell.length_b   1.000
_cell.length_c   1.000
_cell.angle_alpha   90.00
_cell.angle_beta   90.00
_cell.angle_gamma   90.00
#
_symmetry.space_group_name_H-M   'P 1'
#
loop_
_entity.id
_entity.type
_entity.pdbx_description
1 polymer ?
#
loop_
_entity_poly.entity_id
_entity_poly.type
_entity_poly.pdbx_seq_one_letter_code
_entity_poly.pdbx_strand_id
1 'polypeptide(L)'
;HNEIKALKTTKFRNRSFPHLLHTSEAVAKCEYCHSKKKETHGKLLISEASCRTCHHTQKIIECSKCHSIPNRIQNGLSIGGLKGVEGYKTNIIDCKACHKKLTEPSSLERIKESCASCHEEEYKDFVTEWQTSTMETMNKIEKKIKGAKPVKITQANELLKDAKKLLYYVKADGSKGIHNPDYIEEILDKAKKKTDEALKLIKGSK
;
A
#
# COMPACT_ATOMS: atom_id res chain seq x y z
N HIS A 1 27.72 -7.55 18.80
CA HIS A 1 26.75 -8.52 18.23
C HIS A 1 25.77 -9.08 19.26
N ASN A 2 26.21 -9.39 20.49
CA ASN A 2 25.33 -9.96 21.54
C ASN A 2 24.11 -9.08 21.85
N GLU A 3 24.30 -7.76 21.98
CA GLU A 3 23.19 -6.81 22.17
C GLU A 3 22.18 -6.83 21.01
N ILE A 4 22.69 -6.85 19.77
CA ILE A 4 21.85 -6.92 18.56
C ILE A 4 21.08 -8.25 18.51
N LYS A 5 21.73 -9.37 18.83
CA LYS A 5 21.10 -10.71 18.87
C LYS A 5 19.95 -10.76 19.89
N ALA A 6 20.06 -10.02 21.00
CA ALA A 6 19.05 -9.98 22.06
C ALA A 6 17.85 -9.05 21.77
N LEU A 7 17.88 -8.27 20.67
CA LEU A 7 16.78 -7.38 20.33
C LEU A 7 15.50 -8.18 20.03
N LYS A 8 14.50 -8.07 20.90
CA LYS A 8 13.17 -8.67 20.69
C LYS A 8 12.53 -8.15 19.40
N THR A 9 12.55 -6.84 19.21
CA THR A 9 11.97 -6.14 18.07
C THR A 9 12.88 -5.02 17.58
N THR A 10 12.82 -4.74 16.29
CA THR A 10 13.43 -3.57 15.63
C THR A 10 12.44 -3.00 14.60
N LYS A 11 12.90 -2.15 13.68
CA LYS A 11 12.10 -1.63 12.58
C LYS A 11 12.64 -2.10 11.23
N PHE A 12 11.75 -2.52 10.36
CA PHE A 12 12.02 -2.68 8.94
C PHE A 12 11.07 -1.79 8.15
N ARG A 13 11.62 -0.73 7.54
CA ARG A 13 10.83 0.33 6.89
C ARG A 13 9.79 0.90 7.88
N ASN A 14 8.50 0.81 7.54
CA ASN A 14 7.40 1.35 8.33
C ASN A 14 6.72 0.28 9.21
N ARG A 15 7.38 -0.85 9.49
CA ARG A 15 6.83 -1.96 10.26
C ARG A 15 7.73 -2.33 11.44
N SER A 16 7.13 -2.78 12.54
CA SER A 16 7.84 -3.48 13.61
C SER A 16 8.32 -4.83 13.09
N PHE A 17 9.59 -5.16 13.30
CA PHE A 17 10.20 -6.42 12.89
C PHE A 17 10.57 -7.24 14.12
N PRO A 18 10.07 -8.48 14.28
CA PRO A 18 10.40 -9.32 15.42
C PRO A 18 11.78 -9.95 15.21
N HIS A 19 12.82 -9.18 15.50
CA HIS A 19 14.22 -9.53 15.21
C HIS A 19 14.63 -10.84 15.89
N LEU A 20 14.36 -11.01 17.18
CA LEU A 20 14.73 -12.21 17.94
C LEU A 20 14.14 -13.51 17.35
N LEU A 21 12.91 -13.47 16.83
CA LEU A 21 12.29 -14.64 16.19
C LEU A 21 13.05 -15.04 14.92
N HIS A 22 13.46 -14.06 14.12
CA HIS A 22 14.14 -14.29 12.86
C HIS A 22 15.61 -14.66 13.03
N THR A 23 16.27 -14.21 14.10
CA THR A 23 17.68 -14.53 14.38
C THR A 23 17.89 -15.78 15.21
N SER A 24 16.82 -16.56 15.47
CA SER A 24 16.99 -17.91 16.00
C SER A 24 17.71 -18.78 14.98
N GLU A 25 18.61 -19.66 15.42
CA GLU A 25 19.49 -20.42 14.52
C GLU A 25 18.73 -21.32 13.54
N ALA A 26 17.50 -21.70 13.90
CA ALA A 26 16.60 -22.48 13.05
C ALA A 26 15.88 -21.67 11.95
N VAL A 27 15.93 -20.33 12.00
CA VAL A 27 15.14 -19.47 11.08
C VAL A 27 16.01 -18.78 10.03
N ALA A 28 16.92 -17.90 10.44
CA ALA A 28 17.80 -17.21 9.50
C ALA A 28 19.13 -16.78 10.15
N LYS A 29 20.22 -16.94 9.38
CA LYS A 29 21.53 -16.41 9.77
C LYS A 29 21.60 -14.89 9.54
N CYS A 30 22.46 -14.21 10.28
CA CYS A 30 22.64 -12.76 10.21
C CYS A 30 22.94 -12.27 8.78
N GLU A 31 23.75 -13.03 8.03
CA GLU A 31 24.17 -12.71 6.66
C GLU A 31 23.07 -12.81 5.61
N TYR A 32 21.92 -13.38 5.96
CA TYR A 32 20.74 -13.34 5.09
C TYR A 32 20.20 -11.91 4.97
N CYS A 33 20.18 -11.18 6.09
CA CYS A 33 19.64 -9.82 6.17
C CYS A 33 20.71 -8.73 6.09
N HIS A 34 21.90 -8.99 6.60
CA HIS A 34 22.95 -8.00 6.80
C HIS A 34 24.22 -8.37 6.04
N SER A 35 24.94 -7.37 5.54
CA SER A 35 26.24 -7.61 4.92
C SER A 35 27.27 -8.06 5.96
N LYS A 36 28.07 -9.06 5.57
CA LYS A 36 29.27 -9.50 6.29
C LYS A 36 30.57 -8.91 5.74
N LYS A 37 30.50 -8.13 4.65
CA LYS A 37 31.69 -7.47 4.07
C LYS A 37 32.17 -6.39 5.03
N LYS A 38 33.47 -6.31 5.30
CA LYS A 38 34.08 -5.42 6.30
C LYS A 38 33.65 -3.94 6.14
N GLU A 39 33.44 -3.50 4.92
CA GLU A 39 33.16 -2.13 4.46
C GLU A 39 31.67 -1.78 4.59
N THR A 40 30.81 -2.79 4.66
CA THR A 40 29.36 -2.64 4.72
C THR A 40 28.75 -3.45 5.85
N HIS A 41 29.58 -3.90 6.81
CA HIS A 41 29.17 -4.82 7.86
C HIS A 41 27.94 -4.31 8.60
N GLY A 42 26.93 -5.15 8.74
CA GLY A 42 25.67 -4.79 9.38
C GLY A 42 24.69 -3.99 8.51
N LYS A 43 25.07 -3.53 7.30
CA LYS A 43 24.12 -2.88 6.38
C LYS A 43 23.07 -3.88 5.90
N LEU A 44 21.81 -3.44 5.88
CA LEU A 44 20.69 -4.24 5.37
C LEU A 44 20.84 -4.52 3.87
N LEU A 45 20.70 -5.79 3.49
CA LEU A 45 20.73 -6.29 2.12
C LEU A 45 19.33 -6.63 1.58
N ILE A 46 18.36 -6.78 2.47
CA ILE A 46 17.02 -7.28 2.15
C ILE A 46 16.05 -6.17 1.73
N SER A 47 15.03 -6.59 0.99
CA SER A 47 13.87 -5.77 0.64
C SER A 47 12.58 -6.46 1.10
N GLU A 48 11.43 -5.83 0.87
CA GLU A 48 10.13 -6.52 1.10
C GLU A 48 10.01 -7.82 0.32
N ALA A 49 10.67 -7.95 -0.83
CA ALA A 49 10.66 -9.19 -1.59
C ALA A 49 11.31 -10.35 -0.82
N SER A 50 12.34 -10.08 -0.03
CA SER A 50 13.04 -11.09 0.78
C SER A 50 12.14 -11.69 1.86
N CYS A 51 11.29 -10.89 2.49
CA CYS A 51 10.34 -11.38 3.50
C CYS A 51 9.34 -12.39 2.89
N ARG A 52 8.95 -12.18 1.63
CA ARG A 52 7.96 -13.01 0.94
C ARG A 52 8.48 -14.40 0.59
N THR A 53 9.81 -14.58 0.47
CA THR A 53 10.42 -15.88 0.17
C THR A 53 10.01 -16.97 1.16
N CYS A 54 9.88 -16.64 2.44
CA CYS A 54 9.39 -17.57 3.46
C CYS A 54 7.90 -17.35 3.79
N HIS A 55 7.43 -16.10 3.85
CA HIS A 55 6.06 -15.85 4.34
C HIS A 55 4.95 -16.10 3.31
N HIS A 56 5.25 -16.08 2.00
CA HIS A 56 4.24 -16.43 0.98
C HIS A 56 4.11 -17.94 0.76
N THR A 57 4.97 -18.75 1.37
CA THR A 57 4.86 -20.21 1.41
C THR A 57 4.27 -20.72 2.74
N GLN A 58 4.19 -19.85 3.76
CA GLN A 58 3.65 -20.16 5.07
C GLN A 58 2.15 -19.86 5.13
N LYS A 59 1.37 -20.79 5.68
CA LYS A 59 -0.07 -20.58 5.91
C LYS A 59 -0.39 -19.88 7.23
N ILE A 60 0.59 -19.74 8.13
CA ILE A 60 0.40 -19.32 9.52
C ILE A 60 0.35 -17.81 9.74
N ILE A 61 0.73 -17.00 8.75
CA ILE A 61 0.79 -15.54 8.90
C ILE A 61 -0.31 -14.89 8.07
N GLU A 62 -1.14 -14.13 8.77
CA GLU A 62 -2.20 -13.32 8.16
C GLU A 62 -1.63 -12.29 7.19
N CYS A 63 -2.24 -12.17 6.01
CA CYS A 63 -1.82 -11.23 4.97
C CYS A 63 -1.71 -9.79 5.51
N SER A 64 -2.62 -9.41 6.41
CA SER A 64 -2.72 -8.08 7.03
C SER A 64 -1.50 -7.69 7.87
N LYS A 65 -0.70 -8.64 8.37
CA LYS A 65 0.52 -8.35 9.13
C LYS A 65 1.58 -7.64 8.28
N CYS A 66 1.58 -7.91 6.98
CA CYS A 66 2.49 -7.27 6.02
C CYS A 66 1.75 -6.29 5.08
N HIS A 67 0.55 -6.66 4.62
CA HIS A 67 -0.29 -5.90 3.69
C HIS A 67 -1.36 -5.10 4.43
N SER A 68 -0.95 -4.25 5.37
CA SER A 68 -1.88 -3.49 6.22
C SER A 68 -2.73 -2.47 5.45
N ILE A 69 -2.16 -1.81 4.42
CA ILE A 69 -2.89 -0.83 3.60
C ILE A 69 -3.94 -1.54 2.72
N PRO A 70 -3.57 -2.56 1.90
CA PRO A 70 -4.55 -3.37 1.18
C PRO A 70 -5.66 -3.94 2.07
N ASN A 71 -5.29 -4.50 3.22
CA ASN A 71 -6.25 -5.06 4.16
C ASN A 71 -7.22 -4.00 4.71
N ARG A 72 -6.72 -2.81 5.05
CA ARG A 72 -7.58 -1.70 5.51
C ARG A 72 -8.54 -1.24 4.42
N ILE A 73 -8.05 -1.07 3.19
CA ILE A 73 -8.89 -0.58 2.09
C ILE A 73 -9.96 -1.61 1.71
N GLN A 74 -9.59 -2.88 1.52
CA GLN A 74 -10.56 -3.93 1.18
C GLN A 74 -11.68 -4.08 2.22
N ASN A 75 -11.34 -3.91 3.50
CA ASN A 75 -12.30 -4.06 4.59
C ASN A 75 -12.90 -2.73 5.07
N GLY A 76 -12.75 -1.65 4.29
CA GLY A 76 -13.37 -0.37 4.62
C GLY A 76 -12.95 0.19 5.98
N LEU A 77 -11.71 -0.06 6.41
CA LEU A 77 -11.17 0.41 7.68
C LEU A 77 -10.57 1.80 7.50
N SER A 78 -10.63 2.62 8.56
CA SER A 78 -10.09 3.98 8.53
C SER A 78 -8.62 4.04 8.08
N ILE A 79 -8.29 5.02 7.24
CA ILE A 79 -6.91 5.25 6.79
C ILE A 79 -6.64 6.74 6.64
N GLY A 80 -5.45 7.19 7.05
CA GLY A 80 -5.04 8.58 6.83
C GLY A 80 -5.87 9.64 7.56
N GLY A 81 -6.65 9.26 8.59
CA GLY A 81 -7.59 10.15 9.28
C GLY A 81 -8.97 10.24 8.60
N LEU A 82 -9.21 9.45 7.55
CA LEU A 82 -10.53 9.31 6.94
C LEU A 82 -11.32 8.19 7.62
N LYS A 83 -12.63 8.40 7.76
CA LYS A 83 -13.56 7.32 8.09
C LYS A 83 -13.47 6.26 6.99
N GLY A 84 -13.60 5.00 7.39
CA GLY A 84 -13.67 3.88 6.47
C GLY A 84 -15.01 3.81 5.74
N VAL A 85 -15.01 3.20 4.54
CA VAL A 85 -16.21 2.94 3.74
C VAL A 85 -16.23 1.46 3.40
N GLU A 86 -17.24 0.73 3.91
CA GLU A 86 -17.43 -0.68 3.56
C GLU A 86 -17.82 -0.80 2.09
N GLY A 87 -17.16 -1.71 1.38
CA GLY A 87 -17.49 -2.03 0.00
C GLY A 87 -18.13 -3.42 -0.10
N TYR A 88 -18.63 -3.76 -1.28
CA TYR A 88 -19.29 -5.04 -1.56
C TYR A 88 -18.43 -6.30 -1.34
N LYS A 89 -17.11 -6.16 -1.13
CA LYS A 89 -16.20 -7.26 -0.78
C LYS A 89 -15.87 -7.36 0.70
N THR A 90 -16.17 -6.33 1.48
CA THR A 90 -15.75 -6.22 2.88
C THR A 90 -16.28 -7.41 3.67
N ASN A 91 -15.38 -8.16 4.33
CA ASN A 91 -15.69 -9.38 5.10
C ASN A 91 -16.39 -10.52 4.33
N ILE A 92 -16.53 -10.43 3.00
CA ILE A 92 -17.20 -11.45 2.17
C ILE A 92 -16.16 -12.34 1.47
N ILE A 93 -15.10 -11.74 0.94
CA ILE A 93 -14.00 -12.48 0.28
C ILE A 93 -12.66 -12.21 0.97
N ASP A 94 -11.86 -13.27 1.11
CA ASP A 94 -10.50 -13.15 1.61
C ASP A 94 -9.49 -12.79 0.51
N CYS A 95 -8.25 -12.50 0.89
CA CYS A 95 -7.20 -12.12 -0.07
C CYS A 95 -6.87 -13.25 -1.07
N LYS A 96 -7.01 -14.52 -0.65
CA LYS A 96 -6.61 -15.71 -1.41
C LYS A 96 -7.65 -16.08 -2.48
N ALA A 97 -8.89 -15.60 -2.35
CA ALA A 97 -9.92 -15.71 -3.38
C ALA A 97 -9.43 -15.18 -4.74
N CYS A 98 -8.69 -14.06 -4.75
CA CYS A 98 -8.09 -13.48 -5.95
C CYS A 98 -6.58 -13.76 -6.07
N HIS A 99 -5.83 -13.73 -4.97
CA HIS A 99 -4.38 -13.96 -4.98
C HIS A 99 -4.03 -15.46 -4.83
N LYS A 100 -4.46 -16.27 -5.80
CA LYS A 100 -4.35 -17.74 -5.73
C LYS A 100 -2.91 -18.28 -5.73
N LYS A 101 -1.98 -17.59 -6.41
CA LYS A 101 -0.56 -17.96 -6.51
C LYS A 101 0.32 -16.96 -5.77
N LEU A 102 0.58 -17.19 -4.49
CA LEU A 102 1.27 -16.23 -3.61
C LEU A 102 2.77 -16.06 -3.93
N THR A 103 3.42 -17.06 -4.50
CA THR A 103 4.84 -17.01 -4.87
C THR A 103 5.11 -16.30 -6.19
N GLU A 104 4.05 -15.98 -6.93
CA GLU A 104 4.11 -15.31 -8.23
C GLU A 104 3.43 -13.94 -8.16
N PRO A 105 3.92 -12.91 -8.88
CA PRO A 105 3.16 -11.69 -9.05
C PRO A 105 1.77 -11.98 -9.62
N SER A 106 0.75 -11.31 -9.11
CA SER A 106 -0.58 -11.38 -9.72
C SER A 106 -0.57 -10.53 -11.00
N SER A 107 -0.71 -11.19 -12.15
CA SER A 107 -0.94 -10.49 -13.42
C SER A 107 -2.36 -9.92 -13.45
N LEU A 108 -2.58 -8.89 -14.27
CA LEU A 108 -3.92 -8.34 -14.49
C LEU A 108 -4.88 -9.43 -14.96
N GLU A 109 -4.43 -10.28 -15.89
CA GLU A 109 -5.25 -11.38 -16.42
C GLU A 109 -5.68 -12.35 -15.32
N ARG A 110 -4.76 -12.74 -14.43
CA ARG A 110 -5.09 -13.64 -13.32
C ARG A 110 -6.12 -13.04 -12.35
N ILE A 111 -6.05 -11.72 -12.14
CA ILE A 111 -7.04 -11.03 -11.30
C ILE A 111 -8.41 -11.03 -12.00
N LYS A 112 -8.46 -10.75 -13.31
CA LYS A 112 -9.69 -10.85 -14.12
C LYS A 112 -10.30 -12.25 -14.08
N GLU A 113 -9.50 -13.27 -14.34
CA GLU A 113 -9.92 -14.68 -14.25
C GLU A 113 -10.45 -15.05 -12.86
N SER A 114 -9.92 -14.44 -11.80
CA SER A 114 -10.41 -14.68 -10.44
C SER A 114 -11.84 -14.16 -10.24
N CYS A 115 -12.21 -13.04 -10.88
CA CYS A 115 -13.59 -12.54 -10.88
C CYS A 115 -14.53 -13.51 -11.59
N ALA A 116 -14.15 -13.96 -12.79
CA ALA A 116 -14.93 -14.89 -13.59
C ALA A 116 -15.04 -16.31 -12.99
N SER A 117 -14.25 -16.62 -11.95
CA SER A 117 -14.41 -17.89 -11.23
C SER A 117 -15.62 -17.94 -10.30
N CYS A 118 -16.28 -16.81 -10.04
CA CYS A 118 -17.51 -16.72 -9.23
C CYS A 118 -18.63 -15.90 -9.89
N HIS A 119 -18.32 -15.14 -10.94
CA HIS A 119 -19.23 -14.26 -11.67
C HIS A 119 -19.12 -14.53 -13.17
N GLU A 120 -20.04 -13.96 -13.95
CA GLU A 120 -19.99 -14.03 -15.41
C GLU A 120 -18.75 -13.33 -15.99
N GLU A 121 -18.39 -13.68 -17.22
CA GLU A 121 -17.17 -13.22 -17.91
C GLU A 121 -17.08 -11.69 -18.02
N GLU A 122 -18.20 -10.99 -18.12
CA GLU A 122 -18.29 -9.53 -18.18
C GLU A 122 -17.74 -8.86 -16.91
N TYR A 123 -17.66 -9.56 -15.77
CA TYR A 123 -17.06 -9.00 -14.56
C TYR A 123 -15.56 -8.71 -14.71
N LYS A 124 -14.90 -9.29 -15.73
CA LYS A 124 -13.52 -8.95 -16.09
C LYS A 124 -13.38 -7.49 -16.52
N ASP A 125 -14.44 -6.88 -17.04
CA ASP A 125 -14.43 -5.49 -17.52
C ASP A 125 -14.41 -4.50 -16.37
N PHE A 126 -15.12 -4.78 -15.27
CA PHE A 126 -15.07 -3.94 -14.06
C PHE A 126 -13.65 -3.77 -13.52
N VAL A 127 -12.81 -4.81 -13.62
CA VAL A 127 -11.41 -4.73 -13.22
C VAL A 127 -10.68 -3.65 -14.02
N THR A 128 -10.87 -3.61 -15.35
CA THR A 128 -10.26 -2.60 -16.21
C THR A 128 -10.85 -1.22 -15.96
N GLU A 129 -12.16 -1.13 -15.79
CA GLU A 129 -12.88 0.12 -15.54
C GLU A 129 -12.39 0.81 -14.24
N TRP A 130 -12.40 0.09 -13.12
CA TRP A 130 -11.96 0.63 -11.83
C TRP A 130 -10.50 1.06 -11.86
N GLN A 131 -9.62 0.27 -12.50
CA GLN A 131 -8.21 0.64 -12.63
C GLN A 131 -8.03 1.89 -13.48
N THR A 132 -8.71 1.98 -14.61
CA THR A 132 -8.61 3.13 -15.52
C THR A 132 -9.11 4.39 -14.83
N SER A 133 -10.31 4.36 -14.26
CA SER A 133 -10.91 5.49 -13.53
C SER A 133 -10.01 5.97 -12.38
N THR A 134 -9.51 5.04 -11.57
CA THR A 134 -8.60 5.34 -10.45
C THR A 134 -7.32 6.02 -10.94
N MET A 135 -6.65 5.44 -11.95
CA MET A 135 -5.39 5.97 -12.48
C MET A 135 -5.56 7.34 -13.12
N GLU A 136 -6.63 7.55 -13.90
CA GLU A 136 -6.91 8.84 -14.50
C GLU A 136 -7.12 9.94 -13.45
N THR A 137 -7.93 9.65 -12.44
CA THR A 137 -8.22 10.60 -11.36
C THR A 137 -6.95 10.95 -10.59
N MET A 138 -6.14 9.94 -10.24
CA MET A 138 -4.83 10.16 -9.61
C MET A 138 -3.91 11.03 -10.47
N ASN A 139 -3.78 10.73 -11.76
CA ASN A 139 -2.94 11.49 -12.68
C ASN A 139 -3.38 12.95 -12.79
N LYS A 140 -4.69 13.21 -12.85
CA LYS A 140 -5.27 14.56 -12.86
C LYS A 140 -4.89 15.34 -11.59
N ILE A 141 -5.01 14.72 -10.41
CA ILE A 141 -4.65 15.34 -9.12
C ILE A 141 -3.13 15.57 -9.04
N GLU A 142 -2.32 14.60 -9.43
CA GLU A 142 -0.85 14.72 -9.40
C GLU A 142 -0.34 15.82 -10.32
N LYS A 143 -0.91 15.96 -11.52
CA LYS A 143 -0.57 17.04 -12.44
C LYS A 143 -0.86 18.41 -11.82
N LYS A 144 -2.01 18.56 -11.15
CA LYS A 144 -2.37 19.79 -10.41
C LYS A 144 -1.38 20.09 -9.28
N ILE A 145 -1.02 19.08 -8.49
CA ILE A 145 -0.06 19.23 -7.39
C ILE A 145 1.33 19.62 -7.91
N LYS A 146 1.81 18.99 -9.00
CA LYS A 146 3.10 19.31 -9.63
C LYS A 146 3.13 20.73 -10.19
N GLY A 147 2.00 21.23 -10.70
CA GLY A 147 1.87 22.60 -11.19
C GLY A 147 1.80 23.68 -10.09
N ALA A 148 1.59 23.29 -8.84
CA ALA A 148 1.56 24.22 -7.72
C ALA A 148 2.97 24.69 -7.36
N LYS A 149 3.23 26.00 -7.47
CA LYS A 149 4.48 26.59 -6.98
C LYS A 149 4.47 26.65 -5.44
N PRO A 150 5.60 26.41 -4.76
CA PRO A 150 5.70 26.65 -3.33
C PRO A 150 5.35 28.11 -3.01
N VAL A 151 4.49 28.31 -2.03
CA VAL A 151 4.10 29.64 -1.53
C VAL A 151 4.36 29.74 -0.03
N LYS A 152 4.43 30.97 0.51
CA LYS A 152 4.57 31.19 1.96
C LYS A 152 3.29 30.88 2.76
N ILE A 153 2.18 30.58 2.09
CA ILE A 153 0.89 30.26 2.73
C ILE A 153 0.96 28.86 3.34
N THR A 154 1.09 28.78 4.67
CA THR A 154 1.17 27.51 5.42
C THR A 154 -0.01 26.59 5.13
N GLN A 155 -1.24 27.12 5.17
CA GLN A 155 -2.47 26.34 4.94
C GLN A 155 -2.48 25.69 3.55
N ALA A 156 -2.06 26.39 2.49
CA ALA A 156 -2.01 25.82 1.14
C ALA A 156 -1.00 24.67 1.06
N ASN A 157 0.16 24.81 1.70
CA ASN A 157 1.18 23.75 1.75
C ASN A 157 0.71 22.53 2.53
N GLU A 158 0.00 22.73 3.65
CA GLU A 158 -0.59 21.64 4.45
C GLU A 158 -1.64 20.87 3.66
N LEU A 159 -2.54 21.56 2.95
CA LEU A 159 -3.54 20.94 2.09
C LEU A 159 -2.89 20.09 0.98
N LEU A 160 -1.82 20.59 0.35
CA LEU A 160 -1.08 19.82 -0.66
C LEU A 160 -0.34 18.61 -0.05
N LYS A 161 0.19 18.74 1.17
CA LYS A 161 0.83 17.64 1.89
C LYS A 161 -0.20 16.55 2.22
N ASP A 162 -1.38 16.92 2.68
CA ASP A 162 -2.47 16.00 2.95
C ASP A 162 -2.95 15.29 1.68
N ALA A 163 -3.14 16.03 0.57
CA ALA A 163 -3.51 15.44 -0.71
C ALA A 163 -2.48 14.40 -1.18
N LYS A 164 -1.18 14.71 -1.06
CA LYS A 164 -0.09 13.75 -1.35
C LYS A 164 -0.15 12.51 -0.45
N LYS A 165 -0.48 12.67 0.83
CA LYS A 165 -0.64 11.55 1.76
C LYS A 165 -1.81 10.64 1.38
N LEU A 166 -2.93 11.21 0.95
CA LEU A 166 -4.08 10.43 0.46
C LEU A 166 -3.74 9.66 -0.82
N LEU A 167 -3.10 10.31 -1.80
CA LEU A 167 -2.60 9.63 -3.00
C LEU A 167 -1.61 8.52 -2.69
N TYR A 168 -0.77 8.69 -1.65
CA TYR A 168 0.13 7.63 -1.20
C TYR A 168 -0.63 6.37 -0.76
N TYR A 169 -1.74 6.50 -0.02
CA TYR A 169 -2.52 5.32 0.39
C TYR A 169 -3.11 4.58 -0.81
N VAL A 170 -3.65 5.30 -1.79
CA VAL A 170 -4.16 4.68 -3.04
C VAL A 170 -3.03 3.98 -3.81
N LYS A 171 -1.82 4.57 -3.86
CA LYS A 171 -0.66 3.92 -4.48
C LYS A 171 -0.20 2.68 -3.73
N ALA A 172 -0.13 2.77 -2.40
CA ALA A 172 0.38 1.73 -1.53
C ALA A 172 -0.58 0.55 -1.39
N ASP A 173 -1.86 0.75 -1.69
CA ASP A 173 -2.85 -0.32 -1.89
C ASP A 173 -2.46 -1.25 -3.05
N GLY A 174 -1.94 -0.70 -4.14
CA GLY A 174 -1.42 -1.45 -5.28
C GLY A 174 -2.48 -2.10 -6.18
N SER A 175 -3.76 -2.16 -5.78
CA SER A 175 -4.83 -2.73 -6.60
C SER A 175 -5.33 -1.79 -7.70
N LYS A 176 -5.00 -0.50 -7.57
CA LYS A 176 -5.51 0.58 -8.42
C LYS A 176 -7.05 0.64 -8.40
N GLY A 177 -7.67 0.54 -7.22
CA GLY A 177 -9.12 0.67 -7.07
C GLY A 177 -9.85 -0.64 -6.81
N ILE A 178 -9.31 -1.78 -7.24
CA ILE A 178 -10.02 -3.07 -7.20
C ILE A 178 -10.38 -3.47 -5.76
N HIS A 179 -9.51 -3.28 -4.77
CA HIS A 179 -9.79 -3.77 -3.40
C HIS A 179 -11.07 -3.17 -2.81
N ASN A 180 -11.37 -1.90 -3.10
CA ASN A 180 -12.60 -1.23 -2.68
C ASN A 180 -12.82 0.05 -3.53
N PRO A 181 -13.52 -0.05 -4.67
CA PRO A 181 -13.69 1.09 -5.59
C PRO A 181 -14.33 2.31 -4.92
N ASP A 182 -15.40 2.09 -4.15
CA ASP A 182 -16.14 3.15 -3.46
C ASP A 182 -15.25 3.89 -2.46
N TYR A 183 -14.47 3.15 -1.67
CA TYR A 183 -13.60 3.78 -0.70
C TYR A 183 -12.42 4.52 -1.35
N ILE A 184 -11.88 3.96 -2.44
CA ILE A 184 -10.81 4.61 -3.21
C ILE A 184 -11.32 5.90 -3.85
N GLU A 185 -12.55 5.91 -4.37
CA GLU A 185 -13.19 7.11 -4.89
C GLU A 185 -13.26 8.20 -3.81
N GLU A 186 -13.78 7.90 -2.62
CA GLU A 186 -13.85 8.84 -1.49
C GLU A 186 -12.47 9.41 -1.09
N ILE A 187 -11.43 8.56 -1.08
CA ILE A 187 -10.05 9.00 -0.79
C ILE A 187 -9.57 9.98 -1.86
N LEU A 188 -9.81 9.68 -3.15
CA LEU A 188 -9.41 10.53 -4.28
C LEU A 188 -10.21 11.83 -4.31
N ASP A 189 -11.49 11.77 -3.97
CA ASP A 189 -12.37 12.92 -3.92
C ASP A 189 -11.93 13.92 -2.85
N LYS A 190 -11.53 13.40 -1.68
CA LYS A 190 -10.91 14.23 -0.63
C LYS A 190 -9.56 14.80 -1.06
N ALA A 191 -8.72 14.01 -1.73
CA ALA A 191 -7.42 14.47 -2.24
C ALA A 191 -7.59 15.59 -3.28
N LYS A 192 -8.58 15.45 -4.16
CA LYS A 192 -8.97 16.46 -5.14
C LYS A 192 -9.47 17.74 -4.47
N LYS A 193 -10.41 17.64 -3.52
CA LYS A 193 -10.95 18.80 -2.77
C LYS A 193 -9.83 19.60 -2.10
N LYS A 194 -8.92 18.93 -1.39
CA LYS A 194 -7.75 19.56 -0.74
C LYS A 194 -6.82 20.24 -1.76
N THR A 195 -6.56 19.57 -2.89
CA THR A 195 -5.73 20.13 -3.97
C THR A 195 -6.36 21.39 -4.56
N ASP A 196 -7.66 21.34 -4.87
CA ASP A 196 -8.40 22.46 -5.46
C ASP A 196 -8.47 23.65 -4.49
N GLU A 197 -8.66 23.41 -3.19
CA GLU A 197 -8.65 24.44 -2.13
C GLU A 197 -7.26 25.10 -2.00
N ALA A 198 -6.19 24.32 -1.96
CA ALA A 198 -4.83 24.85 -1.91
C ALA A 198 -4.51 25.75 -3.12
N LEU A 199 -4.93 25.35 -4.32
CA LEU A 199 -4.73 26.12 -5.53
C LEU A 199 -5.53 27.43 -5.55
N LYS A 200 -6.72 27.46 -4.92
CA LYS A 200 -7.48 28.71 -4.74
C LYS A 200 -6.73 29.69 -3.84
N LEU A 201 -6.20 29.22 -2.71
CA LEU A 201 -5.38 30.04 -1.80
C LEU A 201 -4.14 30.61 -2.49
N ILE A 202 -3.43 29.76 -3.26
CA ILE A 202 -2.25 30.17 -4.03
C ILE A 202 -2.59 31.26 -5.07
N LYS A 203 -3.73 31.14 -5.76
CA LYS A 203 -4.17 32.12 -6.76
C LYS A 203 -4.62 33.44 -6.13
N GLY A 204 -5.34 33.39 -5.02
CA GLY A 204 -5.84 34.58 -4.32
C GLY A 204 -4.78 35.37 -3.55
N SER A 205 -3.54 34.86 -3.48
CA SER A 205 -2.39 35.58 -2.89
C SER A 205 -1.44 36.15 -3.93
N LYS A 206 -1.80 36.10 -5.22
CA LYS A 206 -1.15 36.85 -6.29
C LYS A 206 -1.89 38.16 -6.49
#